data_AF-A0A8D4BB81-F1
#
_entry.id   AF-A0A8D4BB81-F1
#
_cell.length_a   1.000
_cell.length_b   1.000
_cell.length_c   1.000
_cell.angle_alpha   90.00
_cell.angle_beta   90.00
_cell.angle_gamma   90.00
#
_symmetry.space_group_name_H-M   'P 1'
#
loop_
_entity.id
_entity.type
_entity.pdbx_description
1 polymer ?
#
loop_
_entity_poly.entity_id
_entity_poly.type
_entity_poly.pdbx_seq_one_letter_code
_entity_poly.pdbx_strand_id
1 'polypeptide(L)'
;MTQTSQRPLRVLAAMSGGVDSAVAAARAAEAGHDVTGVHLALSANPQSFRTGARGCCTIEDSRDARRAADVIGIPFYVWDLAERFREDVVDDFVAEYEAGRTPNPCLRCNEKIKFAALLDKALALGFDAVCTGHYATVVLKDDGTREMHRASDMAKDQSYVLGVLDEKQLAHAMFPLGDTLTTKDEIRAEAERRGLAVAKKPDSHDICFIADGDTQGFLAGRLGGPAEGDILDESGAKVGTHEGAFGFTIGQRKGLRIGHPAPDGKPRYVLDISPVNNTVTVGPVEALDVTALTAIKPRWCGTAPSGPGTYTAQLRAHGGETEVTAELTDGTLHVTFTEPVRGVAPGQAVVLYDGTRVVGSATIATTVRRETAAAAG
;
A
#
# COMPACT_ATOMS: atom_id res chain seq x y z
N MET A 1 -5.76 -36.25 17.14
CA MET A 1 -4.32 -36.53 17.25
C MET A 1 -3.78 -36.75 15.84
N THR A 2 -3.14 -35.72 15.30
CA THR A 2 -2.11 -35.76 14.24
C THR A 2 -1.50 -34.35 14.21
N GLN A 3 -0.75 -34.00 15.25
CA GLN A 3 0.25 -32.94 15.10
C GLN A 3 1.31 -33.54 14.19
N THR A 4 1.18 -33.30 12.89
CA THR A 4 2.32 -33.42 11.99
C THR A 4 3.36 -32.45 12.51
N SER A 5 4.38 -32.99 13.20
CA SER A 5 5.58 -32.26 13.60
C SER A 5 6.24 -31.75 12.32
N GLN A 6 5.83 -30.56 11.87
CA GLN A 6 6.49 -29.90 10.76
C GLN A 6 7.88 -29.50 11.26
N ARG A 7 8.90 -29.89 10.50
CA ARG A 7 10.28 -29.49 10.74
C ARG A 7 10.32 -27.96 10.93
N PRO A 8 11.13 -27.44 11.86
CA PRO A 8 11.45 -26.01 11.92
C PRO A 8 11.78 -25.45 10.54
N LEU A 9 11.02 -24.44 10.12
CA LEU A 9 11.30 -23.67 8.91
C LEU A 9 12.51 -22.77 9.14
N ARG A 10 13.30 -22.56 8.09
CA ARG A 10 14.31 -21.50 8.03
C ARG A 10 13.62 -20.22 7.58
N VAL A 11 13.51 -19.25 8.48
CA VAL A 11 12.69 -18.05 8.26
C VAL A 11 13.57 -16.81 8.21
N LEU A 12 13.45 -16.04 7.14
CA LEU A 12 14.09 -14.73 7.04
C LEU A 12 13.11 -13.65 7.50
N ALA A 13 13.34 -13.05 8.67
CA ALA A 13 12.48 -12.00 9.21
C ALA A 13 12.92 -10.61 8.72
N ALA A 14 12.06 -9.93 7.96
CA ALA A 14 12.27 -8.55 7.53
C ALA A 14 12.00 -7.58 8.69
N MET A 15 13.07 -7.02 9.24
CA MET A 15 13.05 -6.18 10.44
C MET A 15 13.25 -4.71 10.07
N SER A 16 12.16 -3.96 10.11
CA SER A 16 12.10 -2.53 9.74
C SER A 16 12.67 -1.58 10.79
N GLY A 17 13.05 -2.07 11.98
CA GLY A 17 13.35 -1.25 13.15
C GLY A 17 12.12 -0.79 13.93
N GLY A 18 10.91 -1.12 13.46
CA GLY A 18 9.65 -0.91 14.18
C GLY A 18 9.24 -2.08 15.08
N VAL A 19 8.32 -1.79 16.00
CA VAL A 19 7.81 -2.74 17.01
C VAL A 19 7.19 -3.99 16.39
N ASP A 20 6.36 -3.84 15.36
CA ASP A 20 5.63 -4.96 14.74
C ASP A 20 6.59 -5.99 14.15
N SER A 21 7.59 -5.53 13.38
CA SER A 21 8.57 -6.44 12.78
C SER A 21 9.45 -7.15 13.80
N ALA A 22 9.74 -6.51 14.94
CA ALA A 22 10.49 -7.14 16.03
C ALA A 22 9.67 -8.20 16.76
N VAL A 23 8.40 -7.89 17.09
CA VAL A 23 7.49 -8.85 17.72
C VAL A 23 7.19 -10.02 16.79
N ALA A 24 6.99 -9.78 15.49
CA ALA A 24 6.81 -10.83 14.50
C ALA A 24 8.01 -11.79 14.42
N ALA A 25 9.24 -11.26 14.36
CA ALA A 25 10.45 -12.07 14.38
C ALA A 25 10.56 -12.89 15.67
N ALA A 26 10.24 -12.28 16.81
CA ALA A 26 10.32 -12.92 18.11
C ALA A 26 9.27 -14.04 18.27
N ARG A 27 8.02 -13.84 17.80
CA ARG A 27 6.99 -14.88 17.75
C ARG A 27 7.38 -16.05 16.84
N ALA A 28 7.97 -15.77 15.69
CA ALA A 28 8.45 -16.82 14.78
C ALA A 28 9.57 -17.67 15.43
N ALA A 29 10.48 -17.04 16.18
CA ALA A 29 11.52 -17.75 16.91
C ALA A 29 10.95 -18.61 18.06
N GLU A 30 9.99 -18.07 18.82
CA GLU A 30 9.30 -18.80 19.89
C GLU A 30 8.46 -19.97 19.39
N ALA A 31 7.92 -19.88 18.16
CA ALA A 31 7.27 -20.99 17.47
C ALA A 31 8.26 -22.11 17.08
N GLY A 32 9.55 -21.95 17.36
CA GLY A 32 10.58 -22.97 17.16
C GLY A 32 11.19 -22.97 15.76
N HIS A 33 11.03 -21.90 14.98
CA HIS A 33 11.66 -21.75 13.67
C HIS A 33 13.12 -21.28 13.78
N ASP A 34 13.93 -21.63 12.77
CA ASP A 34 15.30 -21.12 12.59
C ASP A 34 15.24 -19.73 11.95
N VAL A 35 15.16 -18.69 12.79
CA VAL A 35 14.93 -17.32 12.34
C VAL A 35 16.26 -16.57 12.15
N THR A 36 16.42 -15.93 11.00
CA THR A 36 17.46 -14.93 10.74
C THR A 36 16.80 -13.59 10.44
N GLY A 37 17.22 -12.52 11.12
CA GLY A 37 16.79 -11.16 10.86
C GLY A 37 17.50 -10.54 9.66
N VAL A 38 16.78 -9.70 8.91
CA VAL A 38 17.37 -8.86 7.88
C VAL A 38 16.76 -7.47 7.90
N HIS A 39 17.60 -6.44 7.79
CA HIS A 39 17.15 -5.08 7.52
C HIS A 39 17.48 -4.71 6.08
N LEU A 40 16.53 -4.05 5.41
CA LEU A 40 16.68 -3.60 4.03
C LEU A 40 17.13 -2.13 4.02
N ALA A 41 18.36 -1.89 3.59
CA ALA A 41 18.83 -0.54 3.29
C ALA A 41 18.26 -0.15 1.91
N LEU A 42 17.20 0.66 1.91
CA LEU A 42 16.51 1.12 0.69
C LEU A 42 16.91 2.54 0.27
N SER A 43 17.73 3.22 1.07
CA SER A 43 18.19 4.58 0.78
C SER A 43 19.62 4.60 0.24
N ALA A 44 19.80 5.23 -0.93
CA ALA A 44 21.13 5.44 -1.53
C ALA A 44 21.98 6.48 -0.78
N ASN A 45 21.37 7.31 0.08
CA ASN A 45 22.10 8.26 0.92
C ASN A 45 21.65 8.15 2.38
N PRO A 46 22.14 7.15 3.14
CA PRO A 46 21.69 6.90 4.50
C PRO A 46 21.97 8.05 5.47
N GLN A 47 22.88 8.98 5.12
CA GLN A 47 23.29 10.12 5.94
C GLN A 47 22.40 11.37 5.78
N SER A 48 21.60 11.47 4.72
CA SER A 48 20.75 12.65 4.47
C SER A 48 19.46 12.68 5.29
N PHE A 49 19.14 11.62 6.04
CA PHE A 49 17.88 11.47 6.78
C PHE A 49 18.03 11.83 8.28
N ARG A 50 18.75 12.92 8.60
CA ARG A 50 18.97 13.34 10.01
C ARG A 50 17.74 13.93 10.72
N THR A 51 16.55 13.88 10.13
CA THR A 51 15.36 14.51 10.73
C THR A 51 14.10 13.68 10.52
N GLY A 52 13.65 12.99 11.58
CA GLY A 52 12.26 12.54 11.72
C GLY A 52 12.05 11.02 11.75
N ALA A 53 11.11 10.58 12.58
CA ALA A 53 10.71 9.19 12.80
C ALA A 53 9.74 8.63 11.72
N ARG A 54 9.83 9.08 10.46
CA ARG A 54 8.79 8.85 9.43
C ARG A 54 9.14 7.84 8.33
N GLY A 55 10.22 7.07 8.48
CA GLY A 55 10.62 6.05 7.52
C GLY A 55 11.15 4.79 8.20
N CYS A 56 11.22 3.68 7.46
CA CYS A 56 11.69 2.36 7.92
C CYS A 56 13.07 1.95 7.39
N CYS A 57 13.81 2.88 6.78
CA CYS A 57 15.00 2.60 5.97
C CYS A 57 16.20 3.51 6.30
N THR A 58 16.27 4.01 7.54
CA THR A 58 17.38 4.83 8.02
C THR A 58 18.48 4.01 8.71
N ILE A 59 19.66 4.61 8.92
CA ILE A 59 20.72 3.99 9.73
C ILE A 59 20.22 3.69 11.16
N GLU A 60 19.37 4.54 11.71
CA GLU A 60 18.80 4.36 13.05
C GLU A 60 17.88 3.14 13.10
N ASP A 61 17.03 2.97 12.08
CA ASP A 61 16.17 1.80 11.94
C ASP A 61 16.97 0.50 11.85
N SER A 62 18.08 0.51 11.11
CA SER A 62 18.99 -0.64 11.03
C SER A 62 19.59 -0.99 12.40
N ARG A 63 19.97 0.03 13.20
CA ARG A 63 20.49 -0.16 14.57
C ARG A 63 19.41 -0.66 15.52
N ASP A 64 18.19 -0.15 15.41
CA ASP A 64 17.03 -0.64 16.16
C ASP A 64 16.75 -2.11 15.86
N ALA A 65 16.74 -2.46 14.57
CA ALA A 65 16.51 -3.82 14.11
C ALA A 65 17.63 -4.78 14.58
N ARG A 66 18.90 -4.34 14.55
CA ARG A 66 20.03 -5.09 15.11
C ARG A 66 19.82 -5.34 16.61
N ARG A 67 19.53 -4.30 17.40
CA ARG A 67 19.31 -4.43 18.85
C ARG A 67 18.17 -5.39 19.16
N ALA A 68 17.08 -5.31 18.41
CA ALA A 68 15.96 -6.24 18.55
C ALA A 68 16.40 -7.68 18.26
N ALA A 69 17.17 -7.91 17.18
CA ALA A 69 17.70 -9.23 16.86
C ALA A 69 18.62 -9.79 17.95
N ASP A 70 19.48 -8.94 18.54
CA ASP A 70 20.36 -9.32 19.64
C ASP A 70 19.57 -9.75 20.89
N VAL A 71 18.48 -9.05 21.21
CA VAL A 71 17.57 -9.40 22.33
C VAL A 71 16.82 -10.71 22.06
N ILE A 72 16.38 -10.93 20.83
CA ILE A 72 15.69 -12.17 20.43
C ILE A 72 16.69 -13.36 20.37
N GLY A 73 17.98 -13.08 20.17
CA GLY A 73 19.04 -14.09 20.06
C GLY A 73 19.14 -14.70 18.65
N ILE A 74 18.83 -13.93 17.60
CA ILE A 74 18.83 -14.40 16.20
C ILE A 74 19.97 -13.76 15.39
N PRO A 75 20.54 -14.46 14.38
CA PRO A 75 21.48 -13.86 13.45
C PRO A 75 20.84 -12.67 12.72
N PHE A 76 21.63 -11.68 12.34
CA PHE A 76 21.09 -10.52 11.62
C PHE A 76 22.05 -9.93 10.59
N TYR A 77 21.49 -9.56 9.44
CA TYR A 77 22.19 -8.97 8.30
C TYR A 77 21.53 -7.66 7.85
N VAL A 78 22.30 -6.84 7.15
CA VAL A 78 21.78 -5.68 6.42
C VAL A 78 22.00 -5.93 4.94
N TRP A 79 20.95 -5.84 4.14
CA TRP A 79 21.03 -5.99 2.69
C TRP A 79 20.71 -4.68 2.01
N ASP A 80 21.59 -4.27 1.11
CA ASP A 80 21.37 -3.14 0.23
C ASP A 80 20.44 -3.57 -0.90
N LEU A 81 19.30 -2.89 -1.02
CA LEU A 81 18.37 -2.98 -2.14
C LEU A 81 18.01 -1.57 -2.63
N ALA A 82 18.85 -0.56 -2.38
CA ALA A 82 18.55 0.84 -2.67
C ALA A 82 18.37 1.12 -4.16
N GLU A 83 19.19 0.48 -5.00
CA GLU A 83 19.06 0.57 -6.46
C GLU A 83 17.72 0.00 -6.94
N ARG A 84 17.40 -1.23 -6.51
CA ARG A 84 16.14 -1.88 -6.86
C ARG A 84 14.93 -1.10 -6.37
N PHE A 85 14.99 -0.54 -5.17
CA PHE A 85 13.94 0.30 -4.61
C PHE A 85 13.76 1.61 -5.38
N ARG A 86 14.85 2.27 -5.76
CA ARG A 86 14.80 3.46 -6.61
C ARG A 86 14.07 3.14 -7.92
N GLU A 87 14.52 2.13 -8.64
CA GLU A 87 13.98 1.77 -9.95
C GLU A 87 12.54 1.26 -9.89
N ASP A 88 12.24 0.31 -9.01
CA ASP A 88 10.95 -0.38 -9.01
C ASP A 88 9.86 0.35 -8.21
N VAL A 89 10.21 1.32 -7.35
CA VAL A 89 9.26 2.00 -6.45
C VAL A 89 9.30 3.52 -6.62
N VAL A 90 10.48 4.15 -6.56
CA VAL A 90 10.58 5.62 -6.60
C VAL A 90 10.37 6.14 -8.01
N ASP A 91 11.03 5.55 -9.00
CA ASP A 91 10.93 6.00 -10.39
C ASP A 91 9.55 5.65 -10.98
N ASP A 92 8.97 4.49 -10.62
CA ASP A 92 7.56 4.13 -10.91
C ASP A 92 6.59 5.17 -10.31
N PHE A 93 6.78 5.54 -9.04
CA PHE A 93 5.96 6.58 -8.39
C PHE A 93 6.02 7.91 -9.15
N VAL A 94 7.21 8.35 -9.54
CA VAL A 94 7.40 9.59 -10.30
C VAL A 94 6.75 9.50 -11.69
N ALA A 95 6.93 8.40 -12.41
CA ALA A 95 6.36 8.19 -13.74
C ALA A 95 4.82 8.11 -13.73
N GLU A 96 4.22 7.53 -12.69
CA GLU A 96 2.77 7.49 -12.52
C GLU A 96 2.19 8.90 -12.29
N TYR A 97 2.85 9.72 -11.50
CA TYR A 97 2.48 11.13 -11.34
C TYR A 97 2.66 11.92 -12.64
N GLU A 98 3.77 11.71 -13.36
CA GLU A 98 4.01 12.33 -14.68
C GLU A 98 2.86 12.03 -15.67
N ALA A 99 2.29 10.83 -15.56
CA ALA A 99 1.15 10.39 -16.35
C ALA A 99 -0.23 10.75 -15.75
N GLY A 100 -0.28 11.57 -14.70
CA GLY A 100 -1.52 12.11 -14.13
C GLY A 100 -2.28 11.13 -13.23
N ARG A 101 -1.63 10.04 -12.82
CA ARG A 101 -2.20 9.02 -11.96
C ARG A 101 -1.74 9.22 -10.51
N THR A 102 -2.48 8.64 -9.57
CA THR A 102 -2.12 8.66 -8.14
C THR A 102 -1.66 7.26 -7.72
N PRO A 103 -0.35 6.97 -7.68
CA PRO A 103 0.16 5.64 -7.32
C PRO A 103 0.10 5.36 -5.80
N ASN A 104 0.24 4.09 -5.44
CA ASN A 104 0.47 3.67 -4.05
C ASN A 104 1.86 3.00 -3.91
N PRO A 105 2.88 3.72 -3.40
CA PRO A 105 4.25 3.20 -3.33
C PRO A 105 4.39 2.04 -2.33
N CYS A 106 3.51 1.93 -1.33
CA CYS A 106 3.56 0.84 -0.35
C CYS A 106 3.16 -0.51 -0.97
N LEU A 107 2.11 -0.52 -1.80
CA LEU A 107 1.75 -1.71 -2.59
C LEU A 107 2.91 -2.12 -3.49
N ARG A 108 3.53 -1.14 -4.16
CA ARG A 108 4.62 -1.36 -5.09
C ARG A 108 5.88 -1.91 -4.41
N CYS A 109 6.21 -1.40 -3.23
CA CYS A 109 7.28 -1.91 -2.38
C CYS A 109 7.02 -3.35 -1.89
N ASN A 110 5.80 -3.66 -1.44
CA ASN A 110 5.45 -5.03 -1.05
C ASN A 110 5.57 -5.99 -2.24
N GLU A 111 5.06 -5.60 -3.40
CA GLU A 111 5.15 -6.41 -4.62
C GLU A 111 6.60 -6.66 -5.07
N LYS A 112 7.37 -5.58 -5.27
CA LYS A 112 8.66 -5.65 -5.99
C LYS A 112 9.86 -5.86 -5.07
N ILE A 113 9.77 -5.39 -3.83
CA ILE A 113 10.90 -5.40 -2.90
C ILE A 113 10.74 -6.49 -1.86
N LYS A 114 9.69 -6.45 -1.04
CA LYS A 114 9.57 -7.39 0.10
C LYS A 114 9.24 -8.83 -0.34
N PHE A 115 8.36 -9.01 -1.32
CA PHE A 115 7.90 -10.34 -1.72
C PHE A 115 8.38 -10.78 -3.11
N ALA A 116 9.09 -9.93 -3.85
CA ALA A 116 9.89 -10.36 -5.01
C ALA A 116 11.38 -10.37 -4.65
N ALA A 117 12.07 -9.21 -4.66
CA ALA A 117 13.53 -9.17 -4.49
C ALA A 117 14.04 -9.84 -3.19
N LEU A 118 13.43 -9.55 -2.04
CA LEU A 118 13.81 -10.15 -0.76
C LEU A 118 13.48 -11.64 -0.73
N LEU A 119 12.29 -12.04 -1.19
CA LEU A 119 11.87 -13.45 -1.19
C LEU A 119 12.74 -14.29 -2.13
N ASP A 120 12.97 -13.84 -3.36
CA ASP A 120 13.80 -14.56 -4.34
C ASP A 120 15.22 -14.77 -3.78
N LYS A 121 15.80 -13.74 -3.16
CA LYS A 121 17.11 -13.84 -2.49
C LYS A 121 17.07 -14.78 -1.28
N ALA A 122 15.99 -14.77 -0.50
CA ALA A 122 15.82 -15.65 0.65
C ALA A 122 15.77 -17.13 0.21
N LEU A 123 14.96 -17.44 -0.81
CA LEU A 123 14.84 -18.79 -1.36
C LEU A 123 16.17 -19.28 -1.94
N ALA A 124 16.90 -18.41 -2.66
CA ALA A 124 18.22 -18.74 -3.20
C ALA A 124 19.27 -19.06 -2.12
N LEU A 125 19.12 -18.49 -0.91
CA LEU A 125 19.97 -18.78 0.26
C LEU A 125 19.45 -19.96 1.10
N GLY A 126 18.37 -20.61 0.67
CA GLY A 126 17.79 -21.79 1.29
C GLY A 126 16.89 -21.50 2.49
N PHE A 127 16.37 -20.27 2.61
CA PHE A 127 15.26 -20.00 3.53
C PHE A 127 13.96 -20.60 2.97
N ASP A 128 13.09 -21.05 3.87
CA ASP A 128 11.80 -21.63 3.53
C ASP A 128 10.69 -20.55 3.45
N ALA A 129 10.83 -19.44 4.18
CA ALA A 129 9.83 -18.38 4.23
C ALA A 129 10.42 -17.00 4.59
N VAL A 130 9.69 -15.94 4.24
CA VAL A 130 9.91 -14.56 4.69
C VAL A 130 8.84 -14.18 5.72
N CYS A 131 9.30 -13.79 6.90
CA CYS A 131 8.46 -13.26 7.97
C CYS A 131 8.46 -11.74 7.94
N THR A 132 7.28 -11.13 8.09
CA THR A 132 7.16 -9.67 8.20
C THR A 132 6.19 -9.29 9.32
N GLY A 133 6.30 -8.06 9.82
CA GLY A 133 5.38 -7.51 10.82
C GLY A 133 4.04 -7.04 10.27
N HIS A 134 3.56 -7.58 9.15
CA HIS A 134 2.25 -7.17 8.63
C HIS A 134 1.11 -7.89 9.36
N TYR A 135 0.00 -7.17 9.50
CA TYR A 135 -1.25 -7.70 10.03
C TYR A 135 -2.11 -8.24 8.88
N ALA A 136 -1.97 -9.53 8.60
CA ALA A 136 -2.82 -10.32 7.71
C ALA A 136 -2.62 -11.80 8.04
N THR A 137 -3.52 -12.68 7.60
CA THR A 137 -3.45 -14.11 7.93
C THR A 137 -3.26 -14.92 6.66
N VAL A 138 -2.37 -15.93 6.69
CA VAL A 138 -2.29 -16.93 5.62
C VAL A 138 -2.98 -18.20 6.12
N VAL A 139 -3.99 -18.67 5.40
CA VAL A 139 -4.71 -19.91 5.71
C VAL A 139 -4.27 -20.99 4.73
N LEU A 140 -3.81 -22.13 5.25
CA LEU A 140 -3.55 -23.34 4.46
C LEU A 140 -4.87 -24.12 4.31
N LYS A 141 -5.26 -24.38 3.07
CA LYS A 141 -6.44 -25.16 2.72
C LYS A 141 -6.13 -26.66 2.71
N ASP A 142 -7.18 -27.48 2.76
CA ASP A 142 -7.06 -28.94 2.77
C ASP A 142 -6.37 -29.51 1.52
N ASP A 143 -6.48 -28.80 0.38
CA ASP A 143 -5.83 -29.14 -0.88
C ASP A 143 -4.37 -28.67 -0.97
N GLY A 144 -3.83 -28.05 0.09
CA GLY A 144 -2.47 -27.54 0.17
C GLY A 144 -2.28 -26.14 -0.42
N THR A 145 -3.31 -25.55 -1.02
CA THR A 145 -3.28 -24.16 -1.46
C THR A 145 -3.33 -23.21 -0.27
N ARG A 146 -2.90 -21.96 -0.48
CA ARG A 146 -2.94 -20.92 0.56
C ARG A 146 -3.80 -19.75 0.13
N GLU A 147 -4.53 -19.21 1.08
CA GLU A 147 -5.35 -18.02 0.93
C GLU A 147 -4.82 -16.92 1.84
N MET A 148 -4.77 -15.69 1.33
CA MET A 148 -4.56 -14.51 2.16
C MET A 148 -5.91 -14.11 2.75
N HIS A 149 -5.94 -13.80 4.03
CA HIS A 149 -7.10 -13.29 4.74
C HIS A 149 -6.77 -12.00 5.46
N ARG A 150 -7.81 -11.22 5.73
CA ARG A 150 -7.74 -10.07 6.64
C ARG A 150 -7.18 -10.47 8.01
N ALA A 151 -6.57 -9.50 8.68
CA ALA A 151 -6.21 -9.63 10.08
C ALA A 151 -7.45 -9.81 10.96
N SER A 152 -7.27 -10.39 12.14
CA SER A 152 -8.32 -10.51 13.15
C SER A 152 -8.82 -9.15 13.65
N ASP A 153 -7.95 -8.14 13.68
CA ASP A 153 -8.31 -6.75 14.00
C ASP A 153 -8.35 -5.88 12.72
N MET A 154 -9.57 -5.50 12.31
CA MET A 154 -9.81 -4.66 11.13
C MET A 154 -9.17 -3.27 11.23
N ALA A 155 -8.94 -2.74 12.43
CA ALA A 155 -8.30 -1.43 12.58
C ALA A 155 -6.81 -1.45 12.21
N LYS A 156 -6.19 -2.64 12.25
CA LYS A 156 -4.78 -2.84 11.91
C LYS A 156 -4.58 -3.60 10.59
N ASP A 157 -5.66 -4.07 9.98
CA ASP A 157 -5.59 -4.90 8.78
C ASP A 157 -4.74 -4.25 7.67
N GLN A 158 -3.75 -4.99 7.22
CA GLN A 158 -2.82 -4.60 6.15
C GLN A 158 -2.97 -5.51 4.92
N SER A 159 -4.04 -6.32 4.88
CA SER A 159 -4.33 -7.18 3.73
C SER A 159 -4.45 -6.39 2.41
N TYR A 160 -4.91 -5.13 2.44
CA TYR A 160 -4.97 -4.26 1.26
C TYR A 160 -3.60 -4.07 0.59
N VAL A 161 -2.56 -3.76 1.38
CA VAL A 161 -1.21 -3.56 0.83
C VAL A 161 -0.50 -4.87 0.48
N LEU A 162 -1.07 -6.00 0.92
CA LEU A 162 -0.61 -7.36 0.61
C LEU A 162 -1.45 -8.06 -0.46
N GLY A 163 -2.54 -7.45 -0.94
CA GLY A 163 -3.38 -7.98 -2.03
C GLY A 163 -2.65 -8.11 -3.36
N VAL A 164 -1.42 -7.61 -3.42
CA VAL A 164 -0.49 -7.78 -4.54
C VAL A 164 0.21 -9.13 -4.52
N LEU A 165 0.21 -9.91 -3.44
CA LEU A 165 0.94 -11.19 -3.42
C LEU A 165 0.34 -12.19 -4.40
N ASP A 166 1.19 -12.96 -5.09
CA ASP A 166 0.77 -14.12 -5.87
C ASP A 166 0.81 -15.42 -5.03
N GLU A 167 0.32 -16.52 -5.61
CA GLU A 167 0.28 -17.84 -4.95
C GLU A 167 1.66 -18.32 -4.48
N LYS A 168 2.71 -18.16 -5.30
CA LYS A 168 4.07 -18.56 -4.96
C LYS A 168 4.59 -17.73 -3.80
N GLN A 169 4.39 -16.41 -3.84
CA GLN A 169 4.81 -15.49 -2.79
C GLN A 169 4.09 -15.82 -1.47
N LEU A 170 2.80 -16.12 -1.54
CA LEU A 170 1.98 -16.50 -0.40
C LEU A 170 2.42 -17.82 0.24
N ALA A 171 2.89 -18.78 -0.57
CA ALA A 171 3.44 -20.05 -0.10
C ALA A 171 4.64 -19.90 0.83
N HIS A 172 5.38 -18.81 0.68
CA HIS A 172 6.58 -18.50 1.44
C HIS A 172 6.41 -17.28 2.36
N ALA A 173 5.19 -16.78 2.55
CA ALA A 173 4.92 -15.65 3.43
C ALA A 173 4.54 -16.12 4.85
N MET A 174 5.02 -15.39 5.85
CA MET A 174 4.68 -15.60 7.27
C MET A 174 4.31 -14.26 7.92
N PHE A 175 3.13 -14.21 8.55
CA PHE A 175 2.59 -13.02 9.23
C PHE A 175 2.19 -13.34 10.67
N PRO A 176 3.14 -13.39 11.62
CA PRO A 176 2.88 -13.81 13.01
C PRO A 176 1.98 -12.87 13.82
N LEU A 177 1.55 -11.75 13.24
CA LEU A 177 0.66 -10.77 13.88
C LEU A 177 -0.79 -10.84 13.35
N GLY A 178 -1.06 -11.67 12.34
CA GLY A 178 -2.37 -11.74 11.68
C GLY A 178 -3.54 -12.11 12.60
N ASP A 179 -3.28 -12.97 13.58
CA ASP A 179 -4.25 -13.45 14.56
C ASP A 179 -4.43 -12.52 15.76
N THR A 180 -3.70 -11.41 15.82
CA THR A 180 -3.64 -10.54 16.99
C THR A 180 -4.92 -9.72 17.10
N LEU A 181 -5.75 -10.04 18.09
CA LEU A 181 -6.96 -9.29 18.45
C LEU A 181 -6.68 -8.08 19.37
N THR A 182 -5.43 -7.89 19.76
CA THR A 182 -5.04 -6.92 20.78
C THR A 182 -4.79 -5.55 20.18
N THR A 183 -5.01 -4.51 20.98
CA THR A 183 -4.68 -3.12 20.67
C THR A 183 -3.20 -2.94 20.40
N LYS A 184 -2.83 -1.80 19.81
CA LYS A 184 -1.43 -1.48 19.56
C LYS A 184 -0.61 -1.36 20.85
N ASP A 185 -1.24 -0.92 21.93
CA ASP A 185 -0.58 -0.82 23.24
C ASP A 185 -0.23 -2.20 23.82
N GLU A 186 -1.03 -3.21 23.52
CA GLU A 186 -0.73 -4.59 23.92
C GLU A 186 0.44 -5.20 23.14
N ILE A 187 0.61 -4.86 21.85
CA ILE A 187 1.81 -5.22 21.07
C ILE A 187 3.06 -4.54 21.64
N ARG A 188 2.94 -3.27 22.05
CA ARG A 188 4.04 -2.55 22.73
C ARG A 188 4.36 -3.16 24.09
N ALA A 189 3.34 -3.53 24.87
CA ALA A 189 3.54 -4.22 26.13
C ALA A 189 4.17 -5.61 25.93
N GLU A 190 3.81 -6.32 24.86
CA GLU A 190 4.48 -7.57 24.47
C GLU A 190 5.95 -7.34 24.13
N ALA A 191 6.26 -6.30 23.36
CA ALA A 191 7.63 -5.93 23.07
C ALA A 191 8.41 -5.57 24.35
N GLU A 192 7.81 -4.82 25.27
CA GLU A 192 8.41 -4.47 26.56
C GLU A 192 8.70 -5.70 27.44
N ARG A 193 7.76 -6.65 27.52
CA ARG A 193 7.97 -7.93 28.24
C ARG A 193 9.13 -8.74 27.68
N ARG A 194 9.41 -8.62 26.38
CA ARG A 194 10.55 -9.25 25.69
C ARG A 194 11.85 -8.44 25.80
N GLY A 195 11.83 -7.26 26.43
CA GLY A 195 12.97 -6.36 26.51
C GLY A 195 13.30 -5.61 25.20
N LEU A 196 12.35 -5.54 24.27
CA LEU A 196 12.55 -4.88 22.97
C LEU A 196 12.40 -3.36 23.11
N ALA A 197 13.51 -2.62 22.98
CA ALA A 197 13.55 -1.16 23.12
C ALA A 197 12.66 -0.40 22.12
N VAL A 198 12.30 -1.03 20.99
CA VAL A 198 11.44 -0.46 19.94
C VAL A 198 9.98 -0.26 20.38
N ALA A 199 9.57 -0.76 21.55
CA ALA A 199 8.22 -0.62 22.08
C ALA A 199 7.72 0.84 22.16
N LYS A 200 8.62 1.80 22.37
CA LYS A 200 8.29 3.22 22.56
C LYS A 200 8.31 4.04 21.27
N LYS A 201 8.68 3.44 20.14
CA LYS A 201 8.82 4.17 18.87
C LYS A 201 7.43 4.48 18.28
N PRO A 202 7.22 5.69 17.75
CA PRO A 202 6.07 5.98 16.90
C PRO A 202 6.08 5.08 15.65
N ASP A 203 4.92 4.83 15.07
CA ASP A 203 4.88 4.12 13.79
C ASP A 203 5.31 5.05 12.66
N SER A 204 5.88 4.44 11.63
CA SER A 204 6.08 5.10 10.35
C SER A 204 4.71 5.26 9.69
N HIS A 205 4.18 6.48 9.73
CA HIS A 205 3.08 6.91 8.87
C HIS A 205 3.68 7.75 7.74
N ASP A 206 3.07 7.72 6.54
CA ASP A 206 3.50 8.38 5.30
C ASP A 206 4.47 7.60 4.38
N ILE A 207 4.78 8.17 3.22
CA ILE A 207 5.62 7.57 2.16
C ILE A 207 7.07 7.52 2.65
N CYS A 208 7.62 6.31 2.76
CA CYS A 208 8.89 6.08 3.46
C CYS A 208 10.12 6.80 2.89
N PHE A 209 10.10 7.20 1.61
CA PHE A 209 11.20 7.91 0.95
C PHE A 209 11.01 9.43 0.90
N ILE A 210 9.89 9.96 1.42
CA ILE A 210 9.59 11.40 1.50
C ILE A 210 9.60 11.80 2.97
N ALA A 211 10.80 12.10 3.48
CA ALA A 211 11.07 12.19 4.92
C ALA A 211 10.32 13.32 5.64
N ASP A 212 10.08 14.44 4.98
CA ASP A 212 9.34 15.59 5.49
C ASP A 212 7.81 15.48 5.27
N GLY A 213 7.38 14.49 4.50
CA GLY A 213 6.00 14.32 4.05
C GLY A 213 5.59 15.28 2.92
N ASP A 214 6.51 16.09 2.39
CA ASP A 214 6.23 17.05 1.31
C ASP A 214 6.28 16.35 -0.05
N THR A 215 5.20 15.62 -0.37
CA THR A 215 5.08 14.94 -1.67
C THR A 215 5.12 15.94 -2.84
N GLN A 216 4.61 17.16 -2.62
CA GLN A 216 4.58 18.22 -3.62
C GLN A 216 5.99 18.70 -3.94
N GLY A 217 6.76 19.06 -2.92
CA GLY A 217 8.16 19.45 -3.04
C GLY A 217 9.02 18.33 -3.64
N PHE A 218 8.77 17.07 -3.24
CA PHE A 218 9.46 15.91 -3.82
C PHE A 218 9.22 15.77 -5.33
N LEU A 219 7.97 15.88 -5.78
CA LEU A 219 7.61 15.79 -7.20
C LEU A 219 8.15 16.97 -8.00
N ALA A 220 8.05 18.19 -7.49
CA ALA A 220 8.59 19.39 -8.13
C ALA A 220 10.12 19.32 -8.32
N GLY A 221 10.84 18.68 -7.39
CA GLY A 221 12.28 18.45 -7.53
C GLY A 221 12.65 17.44 -8.63
N ARG A 222 11.72 16.56 -9.05
CA ARG A 222 11.96 15.45 -9.98
C ARG A 222 11.36 15.65 -11.38
N LEU A 223 10.17 16.21 -11.45
CA LEU A 223 9.40 16.41 -12.70
C LEU A 223 9.60 17.81 -13.31
N GLY A 224 10.42 18.64 -12.69
CA GLY A 224 10.63 20.04 -13.09
C GLY A 224 9.92 21.02 -12.16
N GLY A 225 10.40 22.26 -12.15
CA GLY A 225 9.86 23.32 -11.31
C GLY A 225 8.39 23.66 -11.62
N PRO A 226 7.75 24.48 -10.77
CA PRO A 226 6.34 24.82 -10.91
C PRO A 226 6.04 25.38 -12.31
N ALA A 227 5.10 24.75 -12.99
CA ALA A 227 4.60 25.17 -14.30
C ALA A 227 3.17 25.67 -14.13
N GLU A 228 2.95 26.97 -14.35
CA GLU A 228 1.62 27.55 -14.20
C GLU A 228 0.64 26.89 -15.17
N GLY A 229 -0.48 26.42 -14.64
CA GLY A 229 -1.55 25.75 -15.37
C GLY A 229 -2.92 26.26 -14.97
N ASP A 230 -3.94 25.92 -15.76
CA ASP A 230 -5.30 26.41 -15.57
C ASP A 230 -6.14 25.44 -14.72
N ILE A 231 -6.87 26.01 -13.76
CA ILE A 231 -7.96 25.30 -13.08
C ILE A 231 -9.24 25.59 -13.86
N LEU A 232 -9.86 24.55 -14.40
CA LEU A 232 -11.07 24.62 -15.22
C LEU A 232 -12.27 24.05 -14.46
N ASP A 233 -13.48 24.54 -14.74
CA ASP A 233 -14.71 23.86 -14.33
C ASP A 233 -15.16 22.80 -15.36
N GLU A 234 -16.27 22.10 -15.08
CA GLU A 234 -16.83 21.08 -15.98
C GLU A 234 -17.26 21.62 -17.35
N SER A 235 -17.48 22.93 -17.50
CA SER A 235 -17.78 23.57 -18.78
C SER A 235 -16.52 23.92 -19.58
N GLY A 236 -15.33 23.76 -18.97
CA GLY A 236 -14.05 24.19 -19.50
C GLY A 236 -13.71 25.66 -19.22
N ALA A 237 -14.51 26.36 -18.41
CA ALA A 237 -14.24 27.75 -18.05
C ALA A 237 -13.13 27.83 -17.00
N LYS A 238 -12.18 28.76 -17.19
CA LYS A 238 -11.09 29.00 -16.24
C LYS A 238 -11.63 29.63 -14.96
N VAL A 239 -11.39 28.97 -13.83
CA VAL A 239 -11.78 29.42 -12.49
C VAL A 239 -10.58 29.80 -11.61
N GLY A 240 -9.36 29.44 -12.02
CA GLY A 240 -8.13 29.77 -11.31
C GLY A 240 -6.89 29.29 -12.03
N THR A 241 -5.75 29.34 -11.34
CA THR A 241 -4.47 28.79 -11.79
C THR A 241 -3.81 27.97 -10.70
N HIS A 242 -2.85 27.14 -11.08
CA HIS A 242 -2.06 26.32 -10.17
C HIS A 242 -0.59 26.27 -10.60
N GLU A 243 0.30 25.87 -9.70
CA GLU A 243 1.76 25.84 -9.90
C GLU A 243 2.27 24.45 -10.37
N GLY A 244 1.45 23.71 -11.12
CA GLY A 244 1.77 22.36 -11.63
C GLY A 244 0.69 21.32 -11.35
N ALA A 245 0.27 20.57 -12.38
CA ALA A 245 -0.87 19.65 -12.30
C ALA A 245 -0.58 18.41 -11.44
N PHE A 246 0.68 17.96 -11.41
CA PHE A 246 1.16 16.82 -10.61
C PHE A 246 0.90 16.98 -9.11
N GLY A 247 0.68 18.21 -8.67
CA GLY A 247 0.42 18.53 -7.30
C GLY A 247 -0.98 18.21 -6.79
N PHE A 248 -1.89 17.85 -7.68
CA PHE A 248 -3.27 17.59 -7.32
C PHE A 248 -3.57 16.10 -7.21
N THR A 249 -4.62 15.77 -6.47
CA THR A 249 -5.17 14.42 -6.39
C THR A 249 -6.67 14.48 -6.61
N ILE A 250 -7.21 13.49 -7.33
CA ILE A 250 -8.66 13.37 -7.55
C ILE A 250 -9.39 13.36 -6.19
N GLY A 251 -10.43 14.18 -6.05
CA GLY A 251 -11.18 14.38 -4.82
C GLY A 251 -10.58 15.41 -3.85
N GLN A 252 -9.44 16.03 -4.17
CA GLN A 252 -8.84 17.08 -3.36
C GLN A 252 -9.74 18.33 -3.31
N ARG A 253 -10.02 18.82 -2.11
CA ARG A 253 -10.73 20.10 -1.86
C ARG A 253 -9.79 21.24 -1.47
N LYS A 254 -8.83 20.97 -0.58
CA LYS A 254 -7.93 21.99 -0.02
C LYS A 254 -6.80 22.31 -1.01
N GLY A 255 -6.25 23.51 -0.94
CA GLY A 255 -5.10 23.89 -1.76
C GLY A 255 -5.42 24.35 -3.18
N LEU A 256 -6.68 24.28 -3.63
CA LEU A 256 -7.09 24.75 -4.96
C LEU A 256 -6.99 26.28 -5.13
N ARG A 257 -7.02 27.06 -4.02
CA ARG A 257 -6.88 28.53 -3.99
C ARG A 257 -7.73 29.27 -5.05
N ILE A 258 -8.91 28.73 -5.38
CA ILE A 258 -9.86 29.35 -6.31
C ILE A 258 -10.34 30.67 -5.67
N GLY A 259 -9.92 31.80 -6.25
CA GLY A 259 -10.04 33.13 -5.63
C GLY A 259 -11.48 33.64 -5.48
N HIS A 260 -12.44 32.99 -6.14
CA HIS A 260 -13.85 33.35 -6.09
C HIS A 260 -14.69 32.12 -5.76
N PRO A 261 -15.67 32.21 -4.83
CA PRO A 261 -16.64 31.15 -4.62
C PRO A 261 -17.36 30.83 -5.93
N ALA A 262 -17.68 29.56 -6.14
CA ALA A 262 -18.53 29.18 -7.25
C ALA A 262 -19.91 29.86 -7.13
N PRO A 263 -20.65 30.03 -8.25
CA PRO A 263 -21.96 30.70 -8.24
C PRO A 263 -22.97 30.12 -7.24
N ASP A 264 -22.87 28.82 -6.94
CA ASP A 264 -23.71 28.10 -5.98
C ASP A 264 -23.21 28.17 -4.51
N GLY A 265 -22.08 28.84 -4.26
CA GLY A 265 -21.44 28.94 -2.95
C GLY A 265 -20.86 27.63 -2.40
N LYS A 266 -20.90 26.52 -3.16
CA LYS A 266 -20.45 25.20 -2.71
C LYS A 266 -18.95 24.97 -2.97
N PRO A 267 -18.27 24.17 -2.13
CA PRO A 267 -16.87 23.83 -2.36
C PRO A 267 -16.68 23.07 -3.68
N ARG A 268 -15.50 23.24 -4.29
CA ARG A 268 -15.08 22.51 -5.49
C ARG A 268 -14.02 21.47 -5.15
N TYR A 269 -14.03 20.40 -5.91
CA TYR A 269 -13.15 19.25 -5.75
C TYR A 269 -12.50 18.93 -7.09
N VAL A 270 -11.24 18.47 -7.07
CA VAL A 270 -10.53 18.00 -8.27
C VAL A 270 -11.24 16.78 -8.84
N LEU A 271 -11.80 16.90 -10.04
CA LEU A 271 -12.45 15.82 -10.76
C LEU A 271 -11.48 15.10 -11.69
N ASP A 272 -10.60 15.84 -12.35
CA ASP A 272 -9.67 15.33 -13.36
C ASP A 272 -8.36 16.11 -13.36
N ILE A 273 -7.27 15.45 -13.78
CA ILE A 273 -5.94 16.04 -13.87
C ILE A 273 -5.38 15.67 -15.24
N SER A 274 -5.04 16.67 -16.05
CA SER A 274 -4.39 16.47 -17.34
C SER A 274 -2.97 17.04 -17.30
N PRO A 275 -1.95 16.19 -17.13
CA PRO A 275 -0.56 16.63 -17.25
C PRO A 275 -0.22 17.17 -18.64
N VAL A 276 -0.77 16.54 -19.69
CA VAL A 276 -0.48 16.90 -21.09
C VAL A 276 -0.94 18.32 -21.39
N ASN A 277 -2.11 18.71 -20.89
CA ASN A 277 -2.64 20.07 -21.06
C ASN A 277 -2.24 21.01 -19.91
N ASN A 278 -1.55 20.49 -18.89
CA ASN A 278 -1.30 21.14 -17.60
C ASN A 278 -2.56 21.80 -17.01
N THR A 279 -3.66 21.04 -16.93
CA THR A 279 -4.94 21.53 -16.42
C THR A 279 -5.48 20.65 -15.28
N VAL A 280 -6.23 21.28 -14.39
CA VAL A 280 -6.95 20.63 -13.30
C VAL A 280 -8.44 20.95 -13.44
N THR A 281 -9.27 19.94 -13.65
CA THR A 281 -10.72 20.13 -13.74
C THR A 281 -11.33 20.00 -12.35
N VAL A 282 -12.19 20.94 -11.96
CA VAL A 282 -12.88 20.95 -10.68
C VAL A 282 -14.39 21.01 -10.84
N GLY A 283 -15.11 20.48 -9.86
CA GLY A 283 -16.57 20.49 -9.88
C GLY A 283 -17.17 20.16 -8.52
N PRO A 284 -18.50 19.92 -8.48
CA PRO A 284 -19.22 19.62 -7.26
C PRO A 284 -18.86 18.20 -6.77
N VAL A 285 -19.15 17.91 -5.49
CA VAL A 285 -18.76 16.63 -4.87
C VAL A 285 -19.46 15.44 -5.53
N GLU A 286 -20.66 15.65 -6.05
CA GLU A 286 -21.48 14.64 -6.71
C GLU A 286 -20.86 14.17 -8.03
N ALA A 287 -20.05 15.02 -8.68
CA ALA A 287 -19.33 14.65 -9.91
C ALA A 287 -18.12 13.71 -9.64
N LEU A 288 -17.80 13.42 -8.38
CA LEU A 288 -16.82 12.41 -7.98
C LEU A 288 -17.44 11.00 -7.84
N ASP A 289 -18.76 10.87 -7.96
CA ASP A 289 -19.44 9.59 -7.84
C ASP A 289 -19.06 8.71 -9.04
N VAL A 290 -18.47 7.55 -8.76
CA VAL A 290 -18.06 6.54 -9.74
C VAL A 290 -18.96 5.32 -9.60
N THR A 291 -19.48 4.81 -10.72
CA THR A 291 -20.38 3.65 -10.76
C THR A 291 -19.70 2.38 -11.26
N ALA A 292 -18.60 2.51 -12.01
CA ALA A 292 -17.80 1.37 -12.45
C ALA A 292 -16.34 1.76 -12.68
N LEU A 293 -15.46 0.77 -12.78
CA LEU A 293 -14.06 0.94 -13.17
C LEU A 293 -13.56 -0.22 -14.00
N THR A 294 -12.47 0.01 -14.71
CA THR A 294 -11.62 -1.07 -15.26
C THR A 294 -10.27 -1.04 -14.56
N ALA A 295 -9.71 -2.23 -14.32
CA ALA A 295 -8.41 -2.38 -13.71
C ALA A 295 -7.53 -3.36 -14.49
N ILE A 296 -6.24 -3.08 -14.52
CA ILE A 296 -5.22 -3.79 -15.29
C ILE A 296 -4.18 -4.41 -14.36
N LYS A 297 -3.35 -5.30 -14.91
CA LYS A 297 -2.30 -6.02 -14.18
C LYS A 297 -2.86 -6.76 -12.94
N PRO A 298 -3.90 -7.60 -13.11
CA PRO A 298 -4.47 -8.33 -12.00
C PRO A 298 -3.44 -9.28 -11.36
N ARG A 299 -3.52 -9.41 -10.04
CA ARG A 299 -2.69 -10.22 -9.16
C ARG A 299 -3.63 -10.99 -8.25
N TRP A 300 -3.41 -12.29 -8.08
CA TRP A 300 -4.34 -13.16 -7.35
C TRP A 300 -3.66 -13.79 -6.14
N CYS A 301 -4.23 -13.56 -4.97
CA CYS A 301 -3.77 -14.12 -3.69
C CYS A 301 -4.31 -15.57 -3.53
N GLY A 302 -3.90 -16.45 -4.45
CA GLY A 302 -4.44 -17.79 -4.63
C GLY A 302 -5.25 -17.88 -5.93
N THR A 303 -6.28 -18.72 -5.93
CA THR A 303 -7.07 -19.02 -7.15
C THR A 303 -7.81 -17.78 -7.68
N ALA A 304 -7.57 -17.46 -8.95
CA ALA A 304 -8.23 -16.38 -9.67
C ALA A 304 -9.75 -16.64 -9.84
N PRO A 305 -10.58 -15.58 -9.94
CA PRO A 305 -11.97 -15.71 -10.33
C PRO A 305 -12.12 -16.37 -11.70
N SER A 306 -13.07 -17.30 -11.84
CA SER A 306 -13.34 -18.03 -13.08
C SER A 306 -14.52 -17.47 -13.89
N GLY A 307 -15.21 -16.45 -13.37
CA GLY A 307 -16.36 -15.81 -13.99
C GLY A 307 -16.83 -14.60 -13.20
N PRO A 308 -17.97 -13.99 -13.57
CA PRO A 308 -18.55 -12.88 -12.82
C PRO A 308 -18.93 -13.33 -11.41
N GLY A 309 -18.65 -12.49 -10.43
CA GLY A 309 -18.96 -12.74 -9.03
C GLY A 309 -19.28 -11.46 -8.26
N THR A 310 -19.92 -11.62 -7.11
CA THR A 310 -20.15 -10.54 -6.14
C THR A 310 -19.07 -10.59 -5.08
N TYR A 311 -18.49 -9.43 -4.77
CA TYR A 311 -17.39 -9.25 -3.85
C TYR A 311 -17.58 -7.98 -3.03
N THR A 312 -16.69 -7.75 -2.08
CA THR A 312 -16.42 -6.39 -1.59
C THR A 312 -15.08 -5.90 -2.14
N ALA A 313 -14.97 -4.59 -2.33
CA ALA A 313 -13.78 -3.93 -2.84
C ALA A 313 -13.26 -2.87 -1.87
N GLN A 314 -11.95 -2.80 -1.73
CA GLN A 314 -11.26 -1.69 -1.06
C GLN A 314 -10.41 -0.94 -2.09
N LEU A 315 -10.52 0.39 -2.09
CA LEU A 315 -9.93 1.26 -3.12
C LEU A 315 -8.80 2.16 -2.61
N ARG A 316 -8.55 2.11 -1.29
CA ARG A 316 -7.48 2.85 -0.59
C ARG A 316 -7.19 2.20 0.75
N ALA A 317 -5.95 2.33 1.24
CA ALA A 317 -5.47 1.62 2.43
C ALA A 317 -6.31 1.87 3.71
N HIS A 318 -6.79 3.10 3.91
CA HIS A 318 -7.65 3.46 5.05
C HIS A 318 -9.12 3.68 4.63
N GLY A 319 -9.54 3.08 3.52
CA GLY A 319 -10.91 3.13 3.02
C GLY A 319 -11.75 2.00 3.56
N GLY A 320 -13.06 2.23 3.66
CA GLY A 320 -14.02 1.15 3.89
C GLY A 320 -14.18 0.27 2.65
N GLU A 321 -14.90 -0.83 2.85
CA GLU A 321 -15.32 -1.72 1.78
C GLU A 321 -16.61 -1.22 1.10
N THR A 322 -16.77 -1.59 -0.16
CA THR A 322 -18.00 -1.36 -0.94
C THR A 322 -18.35 -2.64 -1.69
N GLU A 323 -19.64 -2.96 -1.79
CA GLU A 323 -20.10 -4.12 -2.55
C GLU A 323 -19.95 -3.88 -4.05
N VAL A 324 -19.46 -4.89 -4.76
CA VAL A 324 -19.21 -4.83 -6.20
C VAL A 324 -19.58 -6.14 -6.90
N THR A 325 -19.90 -6.04 -8.18
CA THR A 325 -19.74 -7.16 -9.11
C THR A 325 -18.43 -7.01 -9.86
N ALA A 326 -17.69 -8.10 -10.02
CA ALA A 326 -16.42 -8.10 -10.74
C ALA A 326 -16.32 -9.27 -11.71
N GLU A 327 -15.71 -9.03 -12.86
CA GLU A 327 -15.48 -10.03 -13.90
C GLU A 327 -14.12 -9.78 -14.57
N LEU A 328 -13.34 -10.85 -14.76
CA LEU A 328 -12.10 -10.81 -15.51
C LEU A 328 -12.37 -11.18 -16.97
N THR A 329 -12.21 -10.22 -17.89
CA THR A 329 -12.35 -10.43 -19.34
C THR A 329 -11.06 -10.01 -20.04
N ASP A 330 -10.48 -10.91 -20.83
CA ASP A 330 -9.25 -10.65 -21.61
C ASP A 330 -8.09 -10.03 -20.81
N GLY A 331 -7.95 -10.40 -19.53
CA GLY A 331 -6.91 -9.88 -18.63
C GLY A 331 -7.20 -8.49 -18.02
N THR A 332 -8.36 -7.91 -18.31
CA THR A 332 -8.88 -6.70 -17.67
C THR A 332 -9.97 -7.04 -16.67
N LEU A 333 -9.86 -6.50 -15.45
CA LEU A 333 -10.86 -6.64 -14.41
C LEU A 333 -11.89 -5.53 -14.56
N HIS A 334 -13.13 -5.89 -14.84
CA HIS A 334 -14.28 -4.99 -14.88
C HIS A 334 -14.97 -5.04 -13.52
N VAL A 335 -15.20 -3.87 -12.91
CA VAL A 335 -15.84 -3.78 -11.59
C VAL A 335 -16.98 -2.78 -11.65
N THR A 336 -18.17 -3.20 -11.21
CA THR A 336 -19.34 -2.33 -11.08
C THR A 336 -19.70 -2.19 -9.61
N PHE A 337 -19.91 -0.96 -9.15
CA PHE A 337 -20.30 -0.69 -7.77
C PHE A 337 -21.81 -0.84 -7.59
N THR A 338 -22.24 -1.49 -6.51
CA THR A 338 -23.68 -1.56 -6.16
C THR A 338 -24.22 -0.16 -5.81
N GLU A 339 -23.40 0.68 -5.18
CA GLU A 339 -23.69 2.08 -4.90
C GLU A 339 -22.55 2.98 -5.41
N PRO A 340 -22.82 4.23 -5.86
CA PRO A 340 -21.75 5.11 -6.34
C PRO A 340 -20.69 5.40 -5.28
N VAL A 341 -19.42 5.31 -5.65
CA VAL A 341 -18.28 5.50 -4.76
C VAL A 341 -17.51 6.76 -5.11
N ARG A 342 -17.13 7.53 -4.10
CA ARG A 342 -16.41 8.80 -4.27
C ARG A 342 -14.90 8.65 -4.17
N GLY A 343 -14.21 9.43 -5.00
CA GLY A 343 -12.75 9.59 -4.91
C GLY A 343 -11.98 8.36 -5.37
N VAL A 344 -12.48 7.68 -6.41
CA VAL A 344 -11.78 6.58 -7.07
C VAL A 344 -10.84 7.18 -8.12
N ALA A 345 -9.54 7.00 -7.94
CA ALA A 345 -8.51 7.61 -8.78
C ALA A 345 -7.75 6.54 -9.59
N PRO A 346 -7.56 6.74 -10.91
CA PRO A 346 -6.62 5.93 -11.69
C PRO A 346 -5.20 5.92 -11.09
N GLY A 347 -4.53 4.77 -11.16
CA GLY A 347 -3.24 4.51 -10.53
C GLY A 347 -3.31 3.93 -9.12
N GLN A 348 -4.43 4.11 -8.40
CA GLN A 348 -4.67 3.36 -7.16
C GLN A 348 -4.96 1.89 -7.46
N ALA A 349 -4.94 1.05 -6.43
CA ALA A 349 -5.34 -0.33 -6.55
C ALA A 349 -6.79 -0.52 -6.11
N VAL A 350 -7.47 -1.45 -6.78
CA VAL A 350 -8.66 -2.11 -6.26
C VAL A 350 -8.22 -3.46 -5.69
N VAL A 351 -8.64 -3.78 -4.48
CA VAL A 351 -8.46 -5.09 -3.85
C VAL A 351 -9.82 -5.71 -3.64
N LEU A 352 -10.03 -6.91 -4.17
CA LEU A 352 -11.27 -7.67 -4.05
C LEU A 352 -11.20 -8.63 -2.86
N TYR A 353 -12.32 -8.74 -2.16
CA TYR A 353 -12.50 -9.57 -1.00
C TYR A 353 -13.75 -10.46 -1.12
N ASP A 354 -13.65 -11.66 -0.58
CA ASP A 354 -14.74 -12.62 -0.39
C ASP A 354 -14.81 -12.99 1.09
N GLY A 355 -15.67 -12.29 1.84
CA GLY A 355 -15.63 -12.28 3.29
C GLY A 355 -14.28 -11.75 3.80
N THR A 356 -13.52 -12.58 4.51
CA THR A 356 -12.16 -12.21 4.96
C THR A 356 -11.08 -12.55 3.94
N ARG A 357 -11.36 -13.37 2.93
CA ARG A 357 -10.37 -13.78 1.93
C ARG A 357 -10.05 -12.62 1.00
N VAL A 358 -8.77 -12.35 0.83
CA VAL A 358 -8.27 -11.45 -0.23
C VAL A 358 -8.24 -12.26 -1.52
N VAL A 359 -9.08 -11.89 -2.47
CA VAL A 359 -9.12 -12.56 -3.79
C VAL A 359 -7.91 -12.14 -4.61
N GLY A 360 -7.63 -10.84 -4.64
CA GLY A 360 -6.53 -10.28 -5.41
C GLY A 360 -6.63 -8.77 -5.56
N SER A 361 -5.72 -8.20 -6.34
CA SER A 361 -5.68 -6.77 -6.61
C SER A 361 -5.42 -6.48 -8.09
N ALA A 362 -5.77 -5.27 -8.52
CA ALA A 362 -5.46 -4.76 -9.83
C ALA A 362 -5.28 -3.23 -9.78
N THR A 363 -4.53 -2.66 -10.73
CA THR A 363 -4.35 -1.21 -10.83
C THR A 363 -5.52 -0.59 -11.59
N ILE A 364 -6.21 0.37 -10.99
CA ILE A 364 -7.34 1.08 -11.59
C ILE A 364 -6.82 1.86 -12.81
N ALA A 365 -7.35 1.54 -13.98
CA ALA A 365 -6.96 2.16 -15.25
C ALA A 365 -7.93 3.28 -15.64
N THR A 366 -9.24 3.01 -15.58
CA THR A 366 -10.28 3.98 -15.91
C THR A 366 -11.46 3.88 -14.94
N THR A 367 -12.20 4.97 -14.79
CA THR A 367 -13.42 5.05 -13.99
C THR A 367 -14.59 5.54 -14.85
N VAL A 368 -15.78 5.06 -14.55
CA VAL A 368 -17.04 5.51 -15.15
C VAL A 368 -17.76 6.34 -14.10
N ARG A 369 -17.86 7.65 -14.35
CA ARG A 369 -18.60 8.55 -13.45
C ARG A 369 -20.09 8.32 -13.58
N ARG A 370 -20.81 8.54 -12.50
CA ARG A 370 -22.26 8.66 -12.53
C ARG A 370 -22.61 9.82 -13.44
N GLU A 371 -23.49 9.60 -14.42
CA GLU A 371 -24.09 10.70 -15.15
C GLU A 371 -24.88 11.55 -14.15
N THR A 372 -24.38 12.74 -13.86
CA THR A 372 -25.18 13.79 -13.26
C THR A 372 -26.22 14.18 -14.30
N ALA A 373 -27.50 13.90 -14.03
CA ALA A 373 -28.58 14.45 -14.83
C ALA A 373 -28.34 15.97 -14.91
N ALA A 374 -28.00 16.46 -16.12
CA ALA A 374 -27.87 17.88 -16.35
C ALA A 374 -29.14 18.53 -15.80
N ALA A 375 -28.98 19.49 -14.89
CA ALA A 375 -30.10 20.25 -14.36
C ALA A 375 -30.89 20.78 -15.57
N ALA A 376 -32.06 20.17 -15.80
CA ALA A 376 -32.92 20.57 -16.89
C ALA A 376 -33.39 22.00 -16.58
N GLY A 377 -32.91 22.93 -17.42
CA GLY A 377 -33.50 24.24 -17.78
C GLY A 377 -34.17 25.04 -16.68
#